data_AF-A0A358PCQ2-F1
#
_entry.id   AF-A0A358PCQ2-F1
#
_cell.length_a   1.000
_cell.length_b   1.000
_cell.length_c   1.000
_cell.angle_alpha   90.00
_cell.angle_beta   90.00
_cell.angle_gamma   90.00
#
_symmetry.space_group_name_H-M   'P 1'
#
loop_
_entity.id
_entity.type
_entity.pdbx_description
1 polymer ?
#
loop_
_entity_poly.entity_id
_entity_poly.type
_entity_poly.pdbx_seq_one_letter_code
_entity_poly.pdbx_strand_id
1 'polypeptide(L)'
;KIVDWLSSRADVVVRFQGGHNAGHTLVIDGVEYKLSLLPSGIVRSGKLSVIGNGVVIDPAHLLKEIGILRGQGAAISPASLLVSESAALILPVHQAVDAAREALRGAGKIGTTGRG
;
A
#
# COMPACT_ATOMS: atom_id res chain seq x y z
N LYS A 1 13.26 -6.19 2.25
CA LYS A 1 14.52 -6.63 2.91
C LYS A 1 15.29 -5.47 3.56
N ILE A 2 15.80 -4.48 2.83
CA ILE A 2 16.52 -3.33 3.47
C ILE A 2 15.57 -2.46 4.31
N VAL A 3 14.44 -2.04 3.73
CA VAL A 3 13.42 -1.25 4.42
C VAL A 3 12.87 -1.99 5.64
N ASP A 4 12.71 -3.30 5.54
CA ASP A 4 12.29 -4.16 6.64
C ASP A 4 13.27 -4.10 7.82
N TRP A 5 14.55 -4.31 7.55
CA TRP A 5 15.61 -4.21 8.57
C TRP A 5 15.68 -2.82 9.20
N LEU A 6 15.66 -1.76 8.39
CA LEU A 6 15.68 -0.37 8.88
C LEU A 6 14.42 -0.02 9.69
N SER A 7 13.26 -0.53 9.29
CA SER A 7 11.98 -0.24 9.96
C SER A 7 11.92 -0.77 11.39
N SER A 8 12.74 -1.75 11.76
CA SER A 8 12.86 -2.17 13.17
C SER A 8 13.40 -1.06 14.08
N ARG A 9 14.23 -0.17 13.54
CA ARG A 9 14.92 0.91 14.27
C ARG A 9 14.30 2.29 14.09
N ALA A 10 13.46 2.49 13.08
CA ALA A 10 12.79 3.76 12.85
C ALA A 10 11.57 3.91 13.75
N ASP A 11 11.24 5.12 14.21
CA ASP A 11 9.99 5.39 14.94
C ASP A 11 8.79 5.60 13.99
N VAL A 12 9.08 6.12 12.79
CA VAL A 12 8.09 6.44 11.76
C VAL A 12 8.51 5.82 10.43
N VAL A 13 7.56 5.18 9.75
CA VAL A 13 7.76 4.62 8.41
C VAL A 13 6.75 5.26 7.45
N VAL A 14 7.28 5.96 6.45
CA VAL A 14 6.46 6.77 5.53
C VAL A 14 6.50 6.17 4.12
N ARG A 15 5.33 6.00 3.52
CA ARG A 15 5.21 5.82 2.07
C ARG A 15 4.95 7.18 1.43
N PHE A 16 5.82 7.62 0.54
CA PHE A 16 5.78 8.97 -0.01
C PHE A 16 5.27 9.06 -1.47
N GLN A 17 5.18 7.93 -2.19
CA GLN A 17 4.74 7.90 -3.58
C GLN A 17 4.08 6.57 -3.98
N GLY A 18 3.56 6.53 -5.21
CA GLY A 18 3.02 5.33 -5.84
C GLY A 18 1.66 4.95 -5.29
N GLY A 19 1.26 3.70 -5.45
CA GLY A 19 -0.01 3.19 -4.95
C GLY A 19 0.06 1.71 -4.64
N HIS A 20 -1.06 1.03 -4.71
CA HIS A 20 -1.14 -0.40 -4.49
C HIS A 20 -0.62 -1.22 -5.68
N ASN A 21 0.23 -0.64 -6.53
CA ASN A 21 0.88 -1.26 -7.70
C ASN A 21 2.20 -1.98 -7.34
N ALA A 22 2.82 -1.62 -6.21
CA ALA A 22 4.00 -2.29 -5.69
C ALA A 22 3.63 -3.33 -4.62
N GLY A 23 4.38 -4.44 -4.54
CA GLY A 23 4.23 -5.45 -3.50
C GLY A 23 5.54 -5.66 -2.73
N HIS A 24 5.45 -5.80 -1.41
CA HIS A 24 6.58 -6.18 -0.58
C HIS A 24 6.14 -7.19 0.49
N THR A 25 6.92 -8.25 0.61
CA THR A 25 6.70 -9.30 1.62
C THR A 25 7.66 -9.09 2.79
N LEU A 26 7.12 -9.17 4.00
CA LEU A 26 7.86 -9.17 5.26
C LEU A 26 7.69 -10.52 5.95
N VAL A 27 8.70 -10.94 6.70
CA VAL A 27 8.61 -12.08 7.60
C VAL A 27 8.98 -11.60 8.99
N ILE A 28 8.03 -11.64 9.92
CA ILE A 28 8.22 -11.22 11.31
C ILE A 28 7.80 -12.38 12.19
N ASP A 29 8.73 -12.84 13.04
CA ASP A 29 8.50 -13.95 13.99
C ASP A 29 7.90 -15.20 13.31
N GLY A 30 8.32 -15.48 12.07
CA GLY A 30 7.85 -16.62 11.27
C GLY A 30 6.54 -16.40 10.52
N VAL A 31 5.87 -15.25 10.68
CA VAL A 31 4.63 -14.90 9.97
C VAL A 31 4.94 -14.07 8.73
N GLU A 32 4.40 -14.49 7.58
CA GLU A 32 4.54 -13.77 6.31
C GLU A 32 3.41 -12.73 6.12
N TYR A 33 3.82 -11.47 5.98
CA TYR A 33 2.93 -10.35 5.70
C TYR A 33 3.15 -9.84 4.28
N LYS A 34 2.11 -9.88 3.45
CA LYS A 34 2.13 -9.35 2.08
C LYS A 34 1.50 -7.97 2.08
N LEU A 35 2.33 -6.97 1.79
CA LEU A 35 1.94 -5.57 1.81
C LEU A 35 1.99 -4.98 0.40
N SER A 36 1.06 -4.08 0.13
CA SER A 36 0.85 -3.45 -1.16
C SER A 36 0.80 -1.93 -1.03
N LEU A 37 -0.13 -1.39 -0.25
CA LEU A 37 -0.28 0.05 -0.03
C LEU A 37 0.29 0.49 1.32
N LEU A 38 0.08 -0.34 2.35
CA LEU A 38 0.50 0.01 3.71
C LEU A 38 2.03 0.05 3.86
N PRO A 39 2.58 1.00 4.63
CA PRO A 39 4.01 1.02 4.96
C PRO A 39 4.43 -0.23 5.74
N SER A 40 5.67 -0.70 5.56
CA SER A 40 6.19 -1.91 6.22
C SER A 40 6.20 -1.86 7.74
N GLY A 41 6.19 -0.66 8.33
CA GLY A 41 6.10 -0.47 9.76
C GLY A 41 4.77 -0.91 10.38
N ILE A 42 3.72 -1.10 9.58
CA ILE A 42 2.34 -1.28 10.08
C ILE A 42 2.13 -2.57 10.87
N VAL A 43 2.97 -3.57 10.63
CA VAL A 43 2.94 -4.88 11.30
C VAL A 43 3.91 -4.94 12.48
N ARG A 44 4.57 -3.83 12.84
CA ARG A 44 5.52 -3.74 13.96
C ARG A 44 4.90 -2.93 15.10
N SER A 45 4.96 -3.48 16.31
CA SER A 45 4.46 -2.78 17.51
C SER A 45 5.27 -1.51 17.81
N GLY A 46 4.58 -0.46 18.25
CA GLY A 46 5.19 0.82 18.64
C GLY A 46 5.71 1.68 17.49
N LYS A 47 5.36 1.36 16.24
CA LYS A 47 5.80 2.10 15.05
C LYS A 47 4.65 2.88 14.44
N LEU A 48 4.90 4.13 14.05
CA LEU A 48 3.92 4.93 13.33
C LEU A 48 4.08 4.74 11.82
N SER A 49 3.01 4.36 11.15
CA SER A 49 2.97 4.26 9.69
C SER A 49 2.23 5.45 9.10
N VAL A 50 2.80 6.06 8.06
CA VAL A 50 2.22 7.22 7.39
C VAL A 50 2.10 6.99 5.89
N ILE A 51 0.92 7.23 5.34
CA ILE A 51 0.69 7.37 3.90
C ILE A 51 0.75 8.86 3.55
N GLY A 52 1.82 9.26 2.87
CA GLY A 52 2.07 10.64 2.47
C GLY A 52 1.23 11.10 1.28
N ASN A 53 1.26 12.41 1.01
CA ASN A 53 0.43 13.06 -0.01
C ASN A 53 0.78 12.66 -1.47
N GLY A 54 1.99 12.17 -1.72
CA GLY A 54 2.37 11.69 -3.06
C GLY A 54 1.83 10.30 -3.41
N VAL A 55 1.09 9.66 -2.49
CA VAL A 55 0.49 8.34 -2.70
C VAL A 55 -0.89 8.48 -3.34
N VAL A 56 -1.20 7.58 -4.28
CA VAL A 56 -2.55 7.38 -4.81
C VAL A 56 -3.20 6.17 -4.12
N ILE A 57 -4.35 6.40 -3.47
CA ILE A 57 -5.01 5.46 -2.58
C ILE A 57 -6.25 4.90 -3.26
N ASP A 58 -6.30 3.58 -3.46
CA ASP A 58 -7.57 2.87 -3.68
C ASP A 58 -8.18 2.54 -2.31
N PRO A 59 -9.32 3.16 -1.91
CA PRO A 59 -9.90 2.92 -0.59
C PRO A 59 -10.37 1.48 -0.40
N ALA A 60 -10.90 0.84 -1.44
CA ALA A 60 -11.37 -0.54 -1.36
C ALA A 60 -10.17 -1.50 -1.16
N HIS A 61 -9.07 -1.25 -1.88
CA HIS A 61 -7.84 -2.00 -1.68
C HIS A 61 -7.26 -1.79 -0.27
N LEU A 62 -7.18 -0.53 0.21
CA LEU A 62 -6.66 -0.20 1.53
C LEU A 62 -7.45 -0.94 2.62
N LEU A 63 -8.78 -0.88 2.59
CA LEU A 63 -9.63 -1.55 3.57
C LEU A 63 -9.47 -3.07 3.52
N LYS A 64 -9.37 -3.65 2.32
CA LYS A 64 -9.11 -5.08 2.14
C LYS A 64 -7.77 -5.49 2.74
N GLU A 65 -6.71 -4.73 2.47
CA GLU A 65 -5.37 -4.99 2.99
C GLU A 65 -5.35 -4.90 4.52
N ILE A 66 -5.96 -3.86 5.11
CA ILE A 66 -6.13 -3.72 6.56
C ILE A 66 -6.86 -4.94 7.15
N GLY A 67 -7.93 -5.39 6.50
CA GLY A 67 -8.70 -6.56 6.94
C GLY A 67 -7.86 -7.84 6.96
N ILE A 68 -7.07 -8.08 5.91
CA ILE A 68 -6.14 -9.24 5.83
C ILE A 68 -5.14 -9.19 6.98
N LEU A 69 -4.46 -8.06 7.19
CA LEU A 69 -3.44 -7.95 8.23
C LEU A 69 -4.01 -8.05 9.64
N ARG A 70 -5.20 -7.48 9.90
CA ARG A 70 -5.91 -7.66 11.17
C ARG A 70 -6.25 -9.12 11.42
N GLY A 71 -6.66 -9.87 10.37
CA GLY A 71 -6.88 -11.31 10.45
C GLY A 71 -5.61 -12.11 10.79
N GLN A 72 -4.43 -11.55 10.52
CA GLN A 72 -3.12 -12.10 10.89
C GLN A 72 -2.58 -11.55 12.24
N GLY A 73 -3.41 -10.83 13.01
CA GLY A 73 -3.06 -10.31 14.33
C GLY A 73 -2.43 -8.91 14.35
N ALA A 74 -2.36 -8.20 13.23
CA ALA A 74 -1.82 -6.83 13.21
C ALA A 74 -2.76 -5.83 13.89
N ALA A 75 -2.24 -5.08 14.86
CA ALA A 75 -2.97 -4.04 15.59
C ALA A 75 -3.01 -2.70 14.82
N ILE A 76 -3.84 -2.63 13.79
CA ILE A 76 -4.00 -1.43 12.96
C ILE A 76 -5.10 -0.54 13.52
N SER A 77 -4.76 0.71 13.88
CA SER A 77 -5.70 1.71 14.42
C SER A 77 -5.32 3.12 13.96
N PRO A 78 -6.17 4.13 14.21
CA PRO A 78 -5.82 5.53 13.95
C PRO A 78 -4.55 6.01 14.70
N ALA A 79 -4.13 5.32 15.75
CA ALA A 79 -2.89 5.62 16.48
C ALA A 79 -1.63 5.06 15.79
N SER A 80 -1.77 4.01 14.95
CA SER A 80 -0.64 3.37 14.25
C SER A 80 -0.58 3.69 12.76
N LEU A 81 -1.68 4.17 12.16
CA LEU A 81 -1.75 4.54 10.75
C LEU A 81 -2.32 5.95 10.56
N LEU A 82 -1.52 6.83 9.97
CA LEU A 82 -1.95 8.14 9.51
C LEU A 82 -2.01 8.18 7.99
N VAL A 83 -3.03 8.84 7.46
CA VAL A 83 -3.22 9.05 6.03
C VAL A 83 -3.29 10.54 5.76
N SER A 84 -2.49 11.02 4.83
CA SER A 84 -2.57 12.42 4.40
C SER A 84 -3.93 12.71 3.77
N GLU A 85 -4.59 13.77 4.23
CA GLU A 85 -5.85 14.26 3.65
C GLU A 85 -5.71 14.71 2.18
N SER A 86 -4.49 14.99 1.74
CA SER A 86 -4.16 15.44 0.38
C SER A 86 -3.75 14.32 -0.57
N ALA A 87 -3.77 13.06 -0.10
CA ALA A 87 -3.52 11.90 -0.96
C ALA A 87 -4.67 11.71 -1.96
N ALA A 88 -4.32 11.53 -3.24
CA ALA A 88 -5.32 11.37 -4.29
C ALA A 88 -5.98 9.99 -4.22
N LEU A 89 -7.24 9.90 -4.68
CA LEU A 89 -8.02 8.65 -4.66
C LEU A 89 -8.04 7.97 -6.03
N ILE A 90 -7.76 6.67 -6.04
CA ILE A 90 -8.09 5.76 -7.13
C ILE A 90 -9.53 5.32 -6.93
N LEU A 91 -10.42 5.91 -7.73
CA LEU A 91 -11.82 5.52 -7.88
C LEU A 91 -12.00 4.45 -8.98
N PRO A 92 -13.11 3.69 -9.00
CA PRO A 92 -13.36 2.63 -10.00
C PRO A 92 -13.22 3.08 -11.47
N VAL A 93 -13.54 4.34 -11.76
CA VAL A 93 -13.39 4.92 -13.11
C VAL A 93 -11.93 4.91 -13.60
N HIS A 94 -10.95 5.08 -12.71
CA HIS A 94 -9.54 5.10 -13.10
C HIS A 94 -9.09 3.74 -13.61
N GLN A 95 -9.49 2.65 -12.94
CA GLN A 95 -9.21 1.28 -13.39
C GLN A 95 -9.86 0.98 -14.75
N ALA A 96 -11.11 1.42 -14.94
CA ALA A 96 -11.81 1.26 -16.21
C ALA A 96 -11.10 2.03 -17.35
N VAL A 97 -10.65 3.26 -17.07
CA VAL A 97 -9.91 4.09 -18.04
C VAL A 97 -8.52 3.50 -18.35
N ASP A 98 -7.80 3.00 -17.36
CA ASP A 98 -6.51 2.31 -17.55
C ASP A 98 -6.65 1.11 -18.49
N ALA A 99 -7.61 0.21 -18.18
CA ALA A 99 -7.89 -0.95 -19.01
C ALA A 99 -8.31 -0.58 -20.44
N ALA A 100 -9.16 0.44 -20.60
CA ALA A 100 -9.57 0.92 -21.92
C ALA A 100 -8.38 1.50 -22.71
N ARG A 101 -7.50 2.28 -22.07
CA ARG A 101 -6.32 2.85 -22.72
C ARG A 101 -5.33 1.77 -23.17
N GLU A 102 -5.09 0.75 -22.34
CA GLU A 102 -4.23 -0.37 -22.74
C GLU A 102 -4.84 -1.18 -23.88
N ALA A 103 -6.16 -1.41 -23.88
CA ALA A 103 -6.84 -2.08 -24.98
C ALA A 103 -6.70 -1.31 -26.30
N LEU A 104 -6.89 0.01 -26.27
CA LEU A 104 -6.77 0.89 -27.44
C LEU A 104 -5.36 0.93 -28.04
N ARG A 105 -4.32 0.69 -27.24
CA ARG A 105 -2.93 0.64 -27.74
C ARG A 105 -2.60 -0.60 -28.57
N GLY A 106 -3.43 -1.65 -28.53
CA GLY A 106 -3.23 -2.86 -29.34
C GLY A 106 -1.86 -3.50 -29.12
N ALA A 107 -1.01 -3.50 -30.14
CA ALA A 107 0.35 -4.04 -30.05
C ALA A 107 1.32 -3.15 -29.26
N GLY A 108 1.01 -1.86 -29.07
CA GLY A 108 1.84 -0.88 -28.36
C GLY A 108 1.51 -0.74 -26.87
N LYS A 109 1.05 -1.81 -26.22
CA LYS A 109 0.70 -1.82 -24.80
C LYS A 109 1.91 -1.48 -23.93
N ILE A 110 1.67 -0.76 -22.83
CA ILE A 110 2.69 -0.46 -21.84
C ILE A 110 2.87 -1.66 -20.88
N GLY A 111 1.79 -2.42 -20.63
CA GLY A 111 1.75 -3.44 -19.60
C GLY A 111 1.47 -2.84 -18.23
N THR A 112 0.46 -1.97 -18.13
CA THR A 112 0.07 -1.36 -16.85
C THR A 112 -0.41 -2.42 -15.86
N THR A 113 -0.41 -2.07 -14.57
CA THR A 113 -0.89 -2.98 -13.53
C THR A 113 -2.42 -3.13 -13.52
N GLY A 114 -3.16 -2.37 -14.34
CA GLY A 114 -4.63 -2.38 -14.38
C GLY A 114 -5.28 -1.81 -13.12
N ARG A 115 -4.56 -0.97 -12.38
CA ARG A 115 -4.91 -0.52 -11.03
C ARG A 115 -5.37 0.93 -10.97
N GLY A 116 -5.60 1.53 -12.14
CA GLY A 116 -5.87 2.97 -12.31
C GLY A 116 -4.60 3.79 -12.40
#